data_AF-A0A497NXM3-F1
#
_entry.id   AF-A0A497NXM3-F1
#
_cell.length_a   1.000
_cell.length_b   1.000
_cell.length_c   1.000
_cell.angle_alpha   90.00
_cell.angle_beta   90.00
_cell.angle_gamma   90.00
#
_symmetry.space_group_name_H-M   'P 1'
#
loop_
_entity.id
_entity.type
_entity.pdbx_description
1 polymer ?
#
loop_
_entity_poly.entity_id
_entity_poly.type
_entity_poly.pdbx_seq_one_letter_code
_entity_poly.pdbx_strand_id
1 'polypeptide(L)'
;MKVYINESFCLKCMDASSILTFSGFVLILTGIALIFIAFIKLLFQPGKLGEAHSGGAVFIGPFPIIFGTDRKIIETLLIACIIIYLVVIACMLAFGFLKFKVV
;
A
#
# COMPACT_ATOMS: atom_id res chain seq x y z
N MET A 1 -18.23 45.60 10.48
CA MET A 1 -16.84 45.11 10.47
C MET A 1 -16.76 44.01 9.41
N LYS A 2 -16.00 44.23 8.33
CA LYS A 2 -16.14 43.50 7.05
C LYS A 2 -15.85 42.00 7.18
N VAL A 3 -16.78 41.20 6.68
CA VAL A 3 -16.62 39.79 6.33
C VAL A 3 -15.68 39.70 5.12
N TYR A 4 -14.42 39.34 5.34
CA TYR A 4 -13.45 39.00 4.29
C TYR A 4 -13.38 37.48 4.14
N ILE A 5 -14.42 36.89 3.55
CA ILE A 5 -14.40 35.49 3.07
C ILE A 5 -14.74 35.54 1.57
N ASN A 6 -13.78 35.92 0.73
CA ASN A 6 -13.93 35.80 -0.73
C ASN A 6 -12.58 35.97 -1.46
N GLU A 7 -12.40 35.14 -2.50
CA GLU A 7 -11.29 35.05 -3.47
C GLU A 7 -10.03 34.22 -3.12
N SER A 8 -9.28 34.50 -2.06
CA SER A 8 -7.96 33.82 -1.85
C SER A 8 -8.04 32.32 -1.54
N PHE A 9 -9.16 31.83 -0.98
CA PHE A 9 -9.38 30.42 -0.67
C PHE A 9 -9.92 29.63 -1.87
N CYS A 10 -10.63 30.28 -2.78
CA CYS A 10 -11.27 29.63 -3.93
C CYS A 10 -10.25 29.26 -5.02
N LEU A 11 -9.23 30.11 -5.24
CA LEU A 11 -8.15 29.83 -6.19
C LEU A 11 -7.33 28.59 -5.80
N LYS A 12 -7.04 28.44 -4.50
CA LYS A 12 -6.19 27.35 -3.98
C LYS A 12 -6.86 25.97 -4.05
N CYS A 13 -8.20 25.92 -4.00
CA CYS A 13 -8.96 24.68 -4.15
C CYS A 13 -9.09 24.22 -5.62
N MET A 14 -9.04 25.14 -6.59
CA MET A 14 -9.14 24.77 -8.02
C MET A 14 -7.84 24.14 -8.55
N ASP A 15 -6.68 24.57 -8.04
CA ASP A 15 -5.40 23.91 -8.32
C ASP A 15 -5.28 22.56 -7.60
N ALA A 16 -5.71 22.47 -6.34
CA ALA A 16 -5.65 21.22 -5.57
C ALA A 16 -6.54 20.11 -6.15
N SER A 17 -7.69 20.48 -6.73
CA SER A 17 -8.61 19.52 -7.35
C SER A 17 -7.98 18.86 -8.57
N SER A 18 -7.31 19.63 -9.41
CA SER A 18 -6.75 19.15 -10.67
C SER A 18 -5.55 18.23 -10.47
N ILE A 19 -4.65 18.51 -9.50
CA ILE A 19 -3.58 17.56 -9.11
C ILE A 19 -4.12 16.26 -8.51
N LEU A 20 -5.17 16.33 -7.68
CA LEU A 20 -5.76 15.13 -7.07
C LEU A 20 -6.46 14.26 -8.13
N THR A 21 -7.17 14.88 -9.08
CA THR A 21 -7.78 14.17 -10.20
C THR A 21 -6.73 13.55 -11.12
N PHE A 22 -5.65 14.26 -11.43
CA PHE A 22 -4.58 13.74 -12.29
C PHE A 22 -3.83 12.58 -11.64
N SER A 23 -3.40 12.73 -10.38
CA SER A 23 -2.74 11.67 -9.63
C SER A 23 -3.65 10.46 -9.41
N GLY A 24 -4.94 10.67 -9.15
CA GLY A 24 -5.93 9.61 -9.07
C GLY A 24 -6.07 8.84 -10.39
N PHE A 25 -6.15 9.55 -11.51
CA PHE A 25 -6.25 8.93 -12.84
C PHE A 25 -5.00 8.09 -13.17
N VAL A 26 -3.80 8.62 -12.89
CA VAL A 26 -2.54 7.87 -13.05
C VAL A 26 -2.50 6.63 -12.17
N LEU A 27 -2.98 6.72 -10.92
CA LEU A 27 -2.99 5.60 -9.99
C LEU A 27 -3.94 4.48 -10.45
N ILE A 28 -5.13 4.84 -10.95
CA ILE A 28 -6.11 3.90 -11.50
C ILE A 28 -5.52 3.19 -12.72
N LEU A 29 -4.96 3.94 -13.67
CA LEU A 29 -4.33 3.37 -14.86
C LEU A 29 -3.17 2.43 -14.51
N THR A 30 -2.34 2.83 -13.56
CA THR A 30 -1.23 2.01 -13.07
C THR A 30 -1.73 0.72 -12.42
N GLY A 31 -2.80 0.79 -11.63
CA GLY A 31 -3.45 -0.37 -11.03
C GLY A 31 -3.98 -1.36 -12.07
N ILE A 32 -4.67 -0.85 -13.10
CA ILE A 32 -5.19 -1.69 -14.21
C ILE A 32 -4.03 -2.36 -14.95
N ALA A 33 -2.96 -1.63 -15.27
CA ALA A 33 -1.79 -2.17 -15.95
C ALA A 33 -1.11 -3.29 -15.13
N LEU A 34 -0.95 -3.09 -13.81
CA LEU A 34 -0.40 -4.09 -12.89
C LEU A 34 -1.21 -5.39 -12.88
N ILE A 35 -2.53 -5.29 -12.81
CA ILE A 35 -3.44 -6.45 -12.85
C ILE A 35 -3.26 -7.19 -14.18
N PHE A 36 -3.20 -6.45 -15.30
CA PHE A 36 -3.02 -7.05 -16.62
C PHE A 36 -1.70 -7.83 -16.73
N ILE A 37 -0.60 -7.25 -16.24
CA ILE A 37 0.71 -7.92 -16.22
C ILE A 37 0.67 -9.20 -15.36
N ALA A 38 0.01 -9.15 -14.20
CA ALA A 38 -0.14 -10.31 -13.33
C ALA A 38 -0.95 -11.43 -14.01
N PHE A 39 -2.03 -11.09 -14.70
CA PHE A 39 -2.83 -12.04 -15.47
C PHE A 39 -2.03 -12.71 -16.58
N ILE A 40 -1.26 -11.93 -17.35
CA ILE A 40 -0.40 -12.48 -18.40
C ILE A 40 0.62 -13.45 -17.77
N LYS A 41 1.28 -13.08 -16.68
CA LYS A 41 2.21 -13.98 -15.99
C LYS A 41 1.55 -15.28 -15.55
N LEU A 42 0.30 -15.23 -15.06
CA LEU A 42 -0.44 -16.42 -14.64
C LEU A 42 -0.71 -17.37 -15.80
N LEU A 43 -1.03 -16.84 -16.99
CA LEU A 43 -1.30 -17.64 -18.20
C LEU A 43 -0.03 -18.30 -18.76
N PHE A 44 1.11 -17.64 -18.67
CA PHE A 44 2.39 -18.15 -19.17
C PHE A 44 3.15 -19.00 -18.14
N GLN A 45 2.64 -19.16 -16.92
CA GLN A 45 3.27 -19.99 -15.90
C GLN A 45 2.84 -21.46 -16.11
N PRO A 46 3.72 -22.34 -16.61
CA PRO A 46 3.38 -23.75 -16.77
C PRO A 46 3.05 -24.33 -15.40
N GLY A 47 1.82 -24.83 -15.25
CA GLY A 47 1.34 -25.43 -14.01
C GLY A 47 2.20 -26.64 -13.65
N LYS A 48 3.14 -26.46 -12.73
CA LYS A 48 3.83 -27.58 -12.09
C LYS A 48 2.80 -28.29 -11.23
N LEU A 49 2.34 -29.45 -11.72
CA LEU A 49 1.49 -30.41 -11.02
C LEU A 49 2.26 -31.13 -9.90
N GLY A 50 3.08 -30.40 -9.16
CA GLY A 50 3.74 -30.86 -7.93
C GLY A 50 3.09 -30.13 -6.77
N GLU A 51 3.00 -30.81 -5.62
CA GLU A 51 2.46 -30.32 -4.35
C GLU A 51 2.55 -28.80 -4.27
N ALA A 52 1.41 -28.13 -4.46
CA ALA A 52 1.38 -26.68 -4.57
C ALA A 52 1.65 -26.12 -3.17
N HIS A 53 2.92 -25.79 -2.93
CA HIS A 53 3.38 -25.11 -1.73
C HIS A 53 2.82 -23.68 -1.80
N SER A 54 1.58 -23.52 -1.34
CA SER A 54 0.82 -22.27 -1.35
C SER A 54 0.70 -21.74 0.07
N GLY A 55 0.74 -20.42 0.21
CA GLY A 55 0.55 -19.73 1.48
C GLY A 55 0.37 -18.24 1.26
N GLY A 56 -0.24 -17.60 2.25
CA GLY A 56 -0.53 -16.17 2.24
C GLY A 56 -0.59 -15.63 3.67
N ALA A 57 -0.27 -14.35 3.84
CA ALA A 57 -0.43 -13.64 5.10
C ALA A 57 -1.47 -12.55 4.91
N VAL A 58 -2.48 -12.50 5.80
CA VAL A 58 -3.52 -11.48 5.80
C VAL A 58 -3.39 -10.66 7.07
N PHE A 59 -3.26 -9.34 6.93
CA PHE A 59 -3.21 -8.42 8.07
C PHE A 59 -4.63 -7.93 8.37
N ILE A 60 -5.25 -8.49 9.42
CA ILE A 60 -6.54 -8.00 9.94
C ILE A 60 -6.23 -7.03 11.08
N GLY A 61 -6.13 -5.75 10.75
CA GLY A 61 -5.60 -4.77 11.68
C GLY A 61 -4.13 -5.06 12.05
N PRO A 62 -3.68 -4.78 13.29
CA PRO A 62 -2.29 -5.04 13.70
C PRO A 62 -1.97 -6.54 13.87
N PHE A 63 -2.95 -7.43 13.69
CA PHE A 63 -2.78 -8.87 13.87
C PHE A 63 -2.57 -9.56 12.52
N PRO A 64 -1.35 -10.05 12.23
CA PRO A 64 -1.09 -10.85 11.04
C PRO A 64 -1.63 -12.27 11.23
N ILE A 65 -2.37 -12.77 10.23
CA ILE A 65 -2.82 -14.16 10.17
C ILE A 65 -2.07 -14.85 9.02
N ILE A 66 -1.21 -15.81 9.36
CA ILE A 66 -0.38 -16.55 8.39
C ILE A 66 -1.06 -17.88 8.07
N PHE A 67 -1.26 -18.13 6.78
CA PHE A 67 -1.74 -19.40 6.25
C PHE A 67 -0.69 -19.98 5.31
N GLY A 68 -0.46 -21.29 5.38
CA GLY A 68 0.46 -21.96 4.48
C GLY A 68 0.32 -23.47 4.58
N THR A 69 0.52 -24.15 3.46
CA THR A 69 0.51 -25.62 3.40
C THR A 69 1.77 -26.22 4.03
N ASP A 70 2.88 -25.46 4.02
CA ASP A 70 4.19 -25.95 4.44
C ASP A 70 4.81 -25.14 5.56
N ARG A 71 5.45 -25.82 6.52
CA ARG A 71 6.16 -25.19 7.64
C ARG A 71 7.21 -24.17 7.17
N LYS A 72 7.94 -24.48 6.09
CA LYS A 72 8.94 -23.56 5.51
C LYS A 72 8.31 -22.28 4.97
N ILE A 73 7.14 -22.37 4.36
CA ILE A 73 6.40 -21.19 3.87
C ILE A 73 5.91 -20.38 5.05
N ILE A 74 5.32 -21.02 6.05
CA ILE A 74 4.83 -20.35 7.27
C ILE A 74 5.97 -19.60 7.95
N GLU A 75 7.14 -20.21 8.13
CA GLU A 75 8.32 -19.56 8.72
C GLU A 75 8.78 -18.35 7.91
N THR A 76 8.83 -18.48 6.58
CA THR A 76 9.22 -17.38 5.69
C THR A 76 8.23 -16.22 5.77
N LEU A 77 6.93 -16.51 5.73
CA LEU A 77 5.88 -15.49 5.85
C LEU A 77 5.88 -14.83 7.22
N LEU A 78 6.16 -15.57 8.28
CA LEU A 78 6.26 -15.03 9.63
C LEU A 78 7.40 -14.02 9.75
N ILE A 79 8.59 -14.36 9.22
CA ILE A 79 9.74 -13.45 9.17
C ILE A 79 9.39 -12.19 8.35
N ALA A 80 8.77 -12.36 7.19
CA ALA A 80 8.36 -11.23 6.36
C ALA A 80 7.37 -10.30 7.10
N CYS A 81 6.37 -10.86 7.81
CA CYS A 81 5.44 -10.08 8.61
C CYS A 81 6.14 -9.26 9.71
N ILE A 82 7.11 -9.87 10.42
CA ILE A 82 7.87 -9.17 11.47
C ILE A 82 8.68 -8.02 10.87
N ILE A 83 9.34 -8.24 9.73
CA ILE A 83 10.12 -7.20 9.04
C ILE A 83 9.20 -6.04 8.64
N ILE A 84 8.07 -6.32 8.00
CA ILE A 84 7.09 -5.30 7.58
C ILE A 84 6.59 -4.52 8.81
N TYR A 85 6.25 -5.22 9.89
CA TYR A 85 5.77 -4.58 11.12
C TYR A 85 6.82 -3.64 11.74
N LEU A 86 8.09 -4.07 11.79
CA LEU A 86 9.20 -3.23 12.24
C LEU A 86 9.40 -1.99 11.36
N VAL A 87 9.29 -2.15 10.04
CA VAL A 87 9.39 -1.03 9.09
C VAL A 87 8.25 -0.03 9.31
N VAL A 88 7.02 -0.51 9.52
CA VAL A 88 5.87 0.36 9.82
C VAL A 88 6.09 1.13 11.12
N ILE A 89 6.55 0.48 12.18
CA ILE A 89 6.87 1.15 13.46
C ILE A 89 7.99 2.17 13.26
N ALA A 90 9.07 1.80 12.58
CA ALA A 90 10.19 2.70 12.33
C ALA A 90 9.75 3.92 11.50
N CYS A 91 8.89 3.72 10.50
CA CYS A 91 8.31 4.79 9.70
C CYS A 91 7.42 5.70 10.55
N MET A 92 6.53 5.13 11.38
CA MET A 92 5.68 5.91 12.30
C MET A 92 6.51 6.72 13.30
N LEU A 93 7.54 6.12 13.89
CA LEU A 93 8.46 6.81 14.80
C LEU A 93 9.20 7.92 14.05
N ALA A 94 9.79 7.64 12.89
CA ALA A 94 10.50 8.64 12.09
C ALA A 94 9.59 9.82 11.70
N PHE A 95 8.36 9.54 11.28
CA PHE A 95 7.38 10.57 10.93
C PHE A 95 6.91 11.36 12.17
N GLY A 96 6.77 10.69 13.32
CA GLY A 96 6.48 11.33 14.61
C GLY A 96 7.62 12.23 15.09
N PHE A 97 8.88 11.78 14.99
CA PHE A 97 10.06 12.58 15.31
C PHE A 97 10.21 13.78 14.37
N LEU A 98 9.88 13.62 13.08
CA LEU A 98 9.82 14.72 12.11
C LEU A 98 8.79 15.77 12.50
N LYS A 99 7.62 15.35 13.03
CA LYS A 99 6.60 16.27 13.55
C LYS A 99 7.05 17.02 14.80
N PHE A 100 7.81 16.41 15.70
CA PHE A 100 8.29 17.05 16.92
C PHE A 100 9.45 18.03 16.69
N LYS A 101 10.24 17.83 15.63
CA LYS A 101 11.37 18.72 15.28
C LYS A 101 10.94 19.97 14.47
N VAL A 102 9.74 19.99 13.92
CA VAL A 102 9.21 21.06 13.04
C VAL A 102 8.23 22.01 13.78
N VAL A 103 7.89 21.71 15.04
CA VAL A 103 7.07 22.58 15.92
C VAL A 103 7.95 23.36 16.89
#